data_AF-A0AA88L960-F1
#
_entry.id   AF-A0AA88L960-F1
#
_cell.length_a   1.000
_cell.length_b   1.000
_cell.length_c   1.000
_cell.angle_alpha   90.00
_cell.angle_beta   90.00
_cell.angle_gamma   90.00
#
_symmetry.space_group_name_H-M   'P 1'
#
loop_
_entity.id
_entity.type
_entity.pdbx_description
1 polymer ?
#
loop_
_entity_poly.entity_id
_entity_poly.type
_entity_poly.pdbx_seq_one_letter_code
_entity_poly.pdbx_strand_id
1 'polypeptide(L)' 'MQERRKPMSFFTWVEMETPDGKKRLRQCLLCGMQVSNATQHLRKHFPGTFTCPYCHMTMKRRYELRQHVITKHPEVAQQT' A
#
# COMPACT_ATOMS: atom_id res chain seq x y z
N MET A 1 -7.86 -14.14 -27.87
CA MET A 1 -6.82 -14.19 -26.82
C MET A 1 -7.39 -13.59 -25.54
N GLN A 2 -7.60 -14.40 -24.49
CA GLN A 2 -8.18 -13.93 -23.23
C GLN A 2 -7.05 -13.78 -22.20
N GLU A 3 -6.62 -12.55 -21.95
CA GLU A 3 -5.61 -12.22 -20.96
C GLU A 3 -6.17 -12.50 -19.57
N ARG A 4 -5.67 -13.56 -18.92
CA ARG A 4 -6.06 -13.90 -17.55
C ARG A 4 -5.42 -12.93 -16.56
N ARG A 5 -6.06 -11.76 -16.40
CA ARG A 5 -5.74 -10.78 -15.35
C ARG A 5 -6.15 -11.38 -14.00
N LYS A 6 -5.18 -11.79 -13.16
CA LYS A 6 -5.45 -12.26 -11.79
C LYS A 6 -5.39 -11.08 -10.81
N PRO A 7 -6.52 -10.63 -10.25
CA PRO A 7 -6.53 -9.58 -9.23
C PRO A 7 -6.11 -10.17 -7.88
N MET A 8 -5.04 -9.63 -7.27
CA MET A 8 -4.71 -9.85 -5.85
C MET A 8 -5.17 -8.66 -5.00
N SER A 9 -5.48 -8.97 -3.74
CA SER A 9 -6.36 -8.31 -2.76
C SER A 9 -6.02 -6.90 -2.26
N PHE A 10 -5.29 -6.08 -3.03
CA PHE A 10 -5.18 -4.62 -2.84
C PHE A 10 -5.03 -3.96 -4.23
N PHE A 11 -6.17 -3.61 -4.84
CA PHE A 11 -6.36 -3.06 -6.21
C PHE A 11 -5.46 -1.84 -6.54
N THR A 12 -4.19 -2.03 -6.90
CA THR A 12 -3.32 -0.91 -7.31
C THR A 12 -2.29 -1.22 -8.41
N TRP A 13 -2.16 -2.47 -8.89
CA TRP A 13 -1.25 -2.82 -10.01
C TRP A 13 -1.71 -4.02 -10.84
N VAL A 14 -1.14 -4.12 -12.04
CA VAL A 14 -1.24 -5.25 -12.98
C VAL A 14 0.15 -5.86 -13.19
N GLU A 15 0.26 -7.18 -13.16
CA GLU A 15 1.53 -7.87 -13.48
C GLU A 15 1.67 -8.02 -15.00
N MET A 16 2.85 -7.67 -15.52
CA MET A 16 3.18 -7.68 -16.94
C MET A 16 4.31 -8.69 -17.19
N GLU A 17 4.10 -9.59 -18.15
CA GLU A 17 5.10 -10.55 -18.61
C GLU A 17 5.74 -9.99 -19.89
N THR A 18 7.06 -9.77 -19.88
CA THR A 18 7.77 -9.38 -21.11
C THR A 18 7.87 -10.59 -22.06
N PRO A 19 7.83 -10.38 -23.39
CA PRO A 19 7.91 -11.47 -24.38
C PRO A 19 9.19 -12.32 -24.26
N ASP A 20 10.27 -11.73 -23.73
CA ASP A 20 11.53 -12.43 -23.45
C ASP A 20 11.53 -13.30 -22.18
N GLY A 21 10.44 -13.32 -21.39
CA GLY A 21 10.31 -14.12 -20.16
C GLY A 21 11.27 -13.74 -19.02
N LYS A 22 12.12 -12.73 -19.20
CA LYS A 22 13.26 -12.42 -18.32
C LYS A 22 12.94 -11.48 -17.15
N LYS A 23 11.84 -10.71 -17.16
CA LYS A 23 11.51 -9.76 -16.07
C LYS A 23 10.00 -9.64 -15.82
N ARG A 24 9.58 -9.85 -14.57
CA ARG A 24 8.21 -9.57 -14.09
C ARG A 24 8.12 -8.10 -13.68
N LEU A 25 7.56 -7.27 -14.54
CA LEU A 25 7.28 -5.87 -14.23
C LEU A 25 5.84 -5.74 -13.74
N ARG A 26 5.57 -4.74 -12.91
CA ARG A 26 4.21 -4.41 -12.47
C ARG A 26 3.85 -3.03 -12.96
N GLN A 27 2.73 -2.90 -13.66
CA GLN A 27 2.17 -1.61 -14.04
C GLN A 27 1.30 -1.08 -12.90
N CYS A 28 1.62 0.10 -12.39
CA CYS A 28 0.80 0.79 -11.41
C CYS A 28 -0.47 1.33 -12.06
N LEU A 29 -1.64 1.07 -11.47
CA LEU A 29 -2.93 1.57 -11.98
C LEU A 29 -3.20 3.03 -11.58
N LEU A 30 -2.42 3.59 -10.65
CA LEU A 30 -2.58 4.97 -10.18
C LEU A 30 -1.86 5.98 -11.08
N CYS A 31 -0.79 5.57 -11.77
CA CYS A 31 0.00 6.45 -12.63
C CYS A 31 0.39 5.84 -13.99
N GLY A 32 0.09 4.56 -14.23
CA GLY A 32 0.46 3.85 -15.46
C GLY A 32 1.93 3.45 -15.57
N MET A 33 2.78 3.77 -14.59
CA MET A 33 4.21 3.45 -14.63
C MET A 33 4.47 1.95 -14.46
N GLN A 34 5.36 1.40 -15.28
CA GLN A 34 5.88 0.05 -15.12
C GLN A 34 7.07 0.06 -14.16
N VAL A 35 6.98 -0.71 -13.09
CA VAL A 35 7.98 -0.78 -12.03
C VAL A 35 8.30 -2.22 -11.67
N SER A 36 9.58 -2.52 -11.45
CA SER A 36 10.01 -3.84 -10.97
C SER A 36 9.69 -4.04 -9.49
N ASN A 37 9.70 -2.96 -8.70
CA ASN A 37 9.44 -2.99 -7.26
C ASN A 37 8.22 -2.13 -6.91
N ALA A 38 7.03 -2.75 -7.00
CA ALA A 38 5.77 -2.08 -6.69
C ALA A 38 5.70 -1.57 -5.25
N THR A 39 6.29 -2.28 -4.29
CA THR A 39 6.28 -1.89 -2.86
C THR A 39 7.00 -0.57 -2.62
N GLN A 40 8.18 -0.39 -3.22
CA GLN A 40 8.90 0.89 -3.12
C GLN A 40 8.18 2.00 -3.90
N HIS A 41 7.63 1.67 -5.07
CA HIS A 41 6.87 2.61 -5.87
C HIS A 41 5.63 3.15 -5.12
N LEU A 42 4.90 2.28 -4.41
CA LEU A 42 3.74 2.70 -3.63
C LEU A 42 4.05 3.71 -2.54
N ARG A 43 5.27 3.72 -1.98
CA ARG A 43 5.64 4.74 -0.98
C ARG A 43 5.54 6.16 -1.53
N LYS A 44 5.58 6.33 -2.86
CA LYS A 44 5.37 7.62 -3.54
C LYS A 44 3.88 7.97 -3.69
N HIS A 45 3.02 6.98 -3.91
CA HIS A 45 1.57 7.19 -4.03
C HIS A 45 0.88 7.34 -2.68
N PHE A 46 1.30 6.51 -1.73
CA PHE A 46 0.85 6.52 -0.35
C PHE A 46 2.05 6.86 0.53
N PRO A 47 2.48 8.15 0.55
CA PRO A 47 3.45 8.60 1.53
C PRO A 47 2.80 8.40 2.90
N GLY A 48 3.19 7.31 3.57
CA GLY A 48 2.49 6.67 4.69
C GLY A 48 1.60 7.60 5.49
N THR A 49 0.31 7.62 5.14
CA THR A 49 -0.72 8.18 6.00
C THR A 49 -1.11 7.10 6.99
N PHE A 50 -0.83 7.35 8.26
CA PHE A 50 -1.06 6.39 9.33
C PHE A 50 -2.47 6.59 9.85
N THR A 51 -3.40 5.78 9.35
CA THR A 51 -4.80 5.84 9.74
C THR A 51 -5.04 5.00 10.99
N CYS A 52 -5.71 5.59 11.98
CA CYS A 52 -6.12 4.85 13.18
C CYS A 52 -7.21 3.83 12.82
N PRO A 53 -7.09 2.54 13.18
CA PRO A 53 -8.13 1.55 12.91
C PRO A 53 -9.39 1.74 13.77
N TYR A 54 -9.30 2.51 14.86
CA TYR A 54 -10.38 2.70 15.82
C TYR A 54 -11.26 3.91 15.50
N CYS A 55 -10.68 4.98 14.98
CA CYS A 55 -11.39 6.23 14.67
C CYS A 55 -11.14 6.76 13.25
N HIS A 56 -10.40 6.01 12.42
CA HIS A 56 -10.08 6.37 11.03
C HIS A 56 -9.36 7.71 10.86
N MET A 57 -8.79 8.26 11.94
CA MET A 57 -8.05 9.51 11.89
C MET A 57 -6.71 9.33 11.19
N THR A 58 -6.46 10.16 10.18
CA THR A 58 -5.27 10.07 9.34
C THR A 58 -4.15 10.95 9.87
N MET A 59 -3.04 10.33 10.29
CA MET A 59 -1.85 11.02 10.79
C MET A 59 -0.73 11.03 9.75
N LYS A 60 0.12 12.06 9.79
CA LYS A 60 1.25 12.22 8.87
C LYS A 60 2.46 11.38 9.27
N ARG A 61 2.55 10.97 10.54
CA ARG A 61 3.69 10.21 11.08
C ARG A 61 3.24 9.03 11.94
N ARG A 62 4.03 7.96 11.92
CA ARG A 62 3.78 6.75 12.74
C ARG A 62 3.80 7.04 14.24
N TYR A 63 4.70 7.91 14.68
CA TYR A 63 4.80 8.34 16.08
C TYR A 63 3.53 9.05 16.54
N GLU A 64 2.99 9.94 15.71
CA GLU A 64 1.76 10.67 16.02
C GLU A 64 0.56 9.72 16.11
N LEU A 65 0.49 8.71 15.23
CA LEU A 65 -0.52 7.66 15.34
C LEU A 65 -0.39 6.90 16.67
N ARG A 66 0.82 6.55 17.09
CA ARG A 66 1.05 5.85 18.37
C ARG A 66 0.59 6.70 19.56
N GLN A 67 0.99 7.98 19.60
CA GLN A 67 0.54 8.91 20.63
C GLN A 67 -0.98 9.12 20.61
N HIS A 68 -1.57 9.19 19.42
CA HIS A 68 -3.02 9.26 19.25
C HIS A 68 -3.72 8.04 19.87
N VAL A 69 -3.26 6.82 19.62
CA VAL A 69 -3.85 5.62 20.22
C VAL A 69 -3.70 5.64 21.76
N ILE A 70 -2.54 6.03 22.28
CA ILE A 70 -2.34 6.10 23.75
C ILE A 70 -3.28 7.13 24.40
N THR A 71 -3.48 8.29 23.77
CA THR A 71 -4.23 9.42 24.36
C THR A 71 -5.73 9.36 24.10
N LYS A 72 -6.15 8.86 22.92
CA LYS A 72 -7.56 8.80 22.48
C LYS A 72 -8.17 7.41 22.61
N HIS A 73 -7.34 6.37 22.64
CA HIS A 73 -7.76 4.97 22.78
C HIS A 73 -6.98 4.27 23.90
N PRO A 74 -6.99 4.80 25.14
CA PRO A 74 -6.19 4.28 26.25
C PRO A 74 -6.55 2.82 26.59
N GLU A 75 -7.78 2.39 26.33
CA GLU A 75 -8.24 1.00 26.47
C GLU A 75 -7.54 0.02 25.52
N VAL A 76 -7.01 0.50 24.39
CA VAL A 76 -6.37 -0.33 23.36
C VAL A 76 -4.84 -0.22 23.37
N ALA A 77 -4.29 0.72 24.14
CA ALA A 77 -2.85 1.02 24.17
C ALA A 77 -1.97 -0.10 24.76
N GLN A 78 -2.55 -1.23 25.20
CA GLN A 78 -1.85 -2.35 25.82
C GLN A 78 -1.59 -3.56 24.91
N GLN A 79 -1.86 -3.48 23.61
CA GLN A 79 -1.56 -4.59 22.68
C GLN A 79 -0.39 -4.22 21.76
N THR A 80 0.82 -4.58 22.20
CA THR A 80 1.99 -4.77 21.32
C THR A 80 2.45 -6.21 21.36
#